data_AF-A0A356ENS2-F1
#
_entry.id   AF-A0A356ENS2-F1
#
_cell.length_a   1.000
_cell.length_b   1.000
_cell.length_c   1.000
_cell.angle_alpha   90.00
_cell.angle_beta   90.00
_cell.angle_gamma   90.00
#
_symmetry.space_group_name_H-M   'P 1'
#
loop_
_entity.id
_entity.type
_entity.pdbx_description
1 polymer ?
#
loop_
_entity_poly.entity_id
_entity_poly.type
_entity_poly.pdbx_seq_one_letter_code
_entity_poly.pdbx_strand_id
1 'polypeptide(L)'
;MNKSRWSSWMKSLSRFVGVGQNKSWRGKCPLLRTRNPQLEPLEQRQMLTILYWDPIPGGGVGGDGTWSTDSMLLNWNTNSDGSGSRVAWIEGADAVFAGSAGTVAISGTVSANSIQFNATAYSVESGMLSLPVANTEILIQSGVTATISSTIDGTGGMAKTGTGVLNLTGSSANTYGGSTSISAGSLWLEKASGAAAIPGDIHFNGTLNAYVYLGASEQIADLAVLYFNNTSNYGRFWLHGHTETVAGINTSNGRGVIQNVQSESGADDDGTLIVNNTVDCFYAGYLRDKGSGDSTGTVSLVKQGTGELTLSGENIYYTGGTNVSQGTLVLQDTTNSTFLTKNIAVNRTPEVNATLEFATVNASPIFNGQLSGNGTVVKSGSRYLAFGGNNSSFTGEIHVNTGRLRDVSGPTNFGSPSMIRVNDGGQIYAYNAAMYDFPFRLQPS
;
A
#
# COMPACT_ATOMS: atom_id res chain seq x y z
N MET A 1 -28.01 -9.32 44.14
CA MET A 1 -27.30 -8.17 43.55
C MET A 1 -26.57 -8.69 42.32
N ASN A 2 -26.73 -8.25 41.07
CA ASN A 2 -27.34 -7.05 40.50
C ASN A 2 -27.80 -7.41 39.06
N LYS A 3 -29.11 -7.60 38.83
CA LYS A 3 -29.75 -7.75 37.50
C LYS A 3 -30.71 -6.58 37.33
N SER A 4 -30.25 -5.44 36.80
CA SER A 4 -31.14 -4.28 36.59
C SER A 4 -30.46 -3.13 35.81
N ARG A 5 -30.08 -3.31 34.53
CA ARG A 5 -29.75 -2.16 33.63
C ARG A 5 -30.00 -2.42 32.13
N TRP A 6 -31.01 -3.23 31.77
CA TRP A 6 -31.33 -3.55 30.36
C TRP A 6 -32.82 -3.34 29.99
N SER A 7 -33.52 -2.41 30.65
CA SER A 7 -34.96 -2.16 30.40
C SER A 7 -35.34 -0.71 30.10
N SER A 8 -34.38 0.20 29.85
CA SER A 8 -34.67 1.63 29.65
C SER A 8 -34.47 2.14 28.22
N TRP A 9 -34.20 1.28 27.23
CA TRP A 9 -33.88 1.73 25.85
C TRP A 9 -34.87 1.28 24.75
N MET A 10 -35.97 0.59 25.10
CA MET A 10 -37.01 0.15 24.12
C MET A 10 -38.38 0.82 24.30
N LYS A 11 -38.45 2.08 24.76
CA LYS A 11 -39.73 2.81 24.89
C LYS A 11 -39.71 4.24 24.32
N SER A 12 -39.06 4.46 23.18
CA SER A 12 -39.11 5.75 22.48
C SER A 12 -39.09 5.66 20.95
N LEU A 13 -39.92 4.77 20.39
CA LEU A 13 -40.25 4.76 18.96
C LEU A 13 -41.77 4.64 18.79
N SER A 14 -42.49 5.72 19.09
CA SER A 14 -43.90 5.89 18.71
C SER A 14 -44.36 7.34 18.83
N ARG A 15 -43.74 8.26 18.09
CA ARG A 15 -44.28 9.60 17.85
C ARG A 15 -43.87 10.12 16.47
N PHE A 16 -44.54 9.64 15.44
CA PHE A 16 -44.63 10.32 14.14
C PHE A 16 -45.81 9.73 13.37
N VAL A 17 -47.04 10.17 13.68
CA VAL A 17 -48.10 10.49 12.70
C VAL A 17 -49.11 11.36 13.45
N GLY A 18 -49.27 12.60 13.01
CA GLY A 18 -50.42 13.41 13.36
C GLY A 18 -51.04 13.95 12.09
N VAL A 19 -52.23 13.49 11.74
CA VAL A 19 -53.26 14.27 11.00
C VAL A 19 -54.62 13.70 11.39
N GLY A 20 -55.49 14.54 11.94
CA GLY A 20 -56.87 14.18 12.25
C GLY A 20 -57.82 14.37 11.06
N GLN A 21 -59.00 13.78 11.15
CA GLN A 21 -60.33 14.36 10.90
C GLN A 21 -61.37 13.23 10.77
N ASN A 22 -62.29 13.20 11.72
CA ASN A 22 -63.73 13.04 11.57
C ASN A 22 -64.39 11.88 10.78
N LYS A 23 -65.33 11.26 11.50
CA LYS A 23 -66.65 10.71 11.13
C LYS A 23 -66.79 9.21 10.88
N SER A 24 -67.71 8.69 11.68
CA SER A 24 -68.27 7.35 11.84
C SER A 24 -68.95 6.79 10.59
N TRP A 25 -68.75 5.51 10.30
CA TRP A 25 -69.78 4.64 9.70
C TRP A 25 -69.59 3.18 10.15
N ARG A 26 -70.66 2.60 10.70
CA ARG A 26 -70.78 1.18 10.99
C ARG A 26 -70.82 0.41 9.67
N GLY A 27 -69.94 -0.57 9.50
CA GLY A 27 -69.95 -1.50 8.37
C GLY A 27 -69.29 -2.81 8.78
N LYS A 28 -70.00 -3.92 8.53
CA LYS A 28 -69.68 -5.30 8.87
C LYS A 28 -68.20 -5.68 8.68
N CYS A 29 -67.56 -6.20 9.73
CA CYS A 29 -66.24 -6.82 9.64
C CYS A 29 -66.29 -8.11 8.82
N PRO A 30 -65.57 -8.22 7.69
CA PRO A 30 -65.37 -9.50 7.02
C PRO A 30 -64.31 -10.31 7.78
N LEU A 31 -64.67 -11.55 8.09
CA LEU A 31 -63.81 -12.70 8.37
C LEU A 31 -62.30 -12.39 8.51
N LEU A 32 -61.81 -12.40 9.76
CA LEU A 32 -60.40 -12.56 10.09
C LEU A 32 -59.93 -13.92 9.53
N ARG A 33 -59.43 -13.91 8.29
CA ARG A 33 -58.49 -14.94 7.83
C ARG A 33 -57.30 -14.86 8.78
N THR A 34 -57.10 -15.91 9.57
CA THR A 34 -55.90 -16.12 10.35
C THR A 34 -54.71 -16.07 9.40
N ARG A 35 -54.00 -14.93 9.35
CA ARG A 35 -52.64 -14.91 8.82
C ARG A 35 -51.81 -15.75 9.77
N ASN A 36 -51.60 -17.01 9.40
CA ASN A 36 -50.55 -17.84 9.94
C ASN A 36 -49.27 -16.99 9.89
N PRO A 37 -48.64 -16.61 11.01
CA PRO A 37 -47.30 -16.03 10.92
C PRO A 37 -46.43 -17.14 10.33
N GLN A 38 -46.06 -16.98 9.07
CA GLN A 38 -44.91 -17.69 8.53
C GLN A 38 -43.74 -17.25 9.42
N LEU A 39 -43.40 -18.09 10.39
CA LEU A 39 -42.06 -18.12 10.94
C LEU A 39 -41.18 -18.36 9.73
N GLU A 40 -40.61 -17.30 9.18
CA GLU A 40 -39.45 -17.42 8.29
C GLU A 40 -38.49 -18.38 9.02
N PRO A 41 -38.12 -19.52 8.42
CA PRO A 41 -37.10 -20.37 9.00
C PRO A 41 -35.93 -19.46 9.33
N LEU A 42 -35.39 -19.55 10.55
CA LEU A 42 -34.08 -19.00 10.82
C LEU A 42 -33.18 -19.64 9.77
N GLU A 43 -32.87 -18.93 8.68
CA GLU A 43 -31.71 -19.25 7.89
C GLU A 43 -30.61 -19.38 8.93
N GLN A 44 -30.02 -20.56 8.99
CA GLN A 44 -28.88 -20.84 9.82
C GLN A 44 -27.83 -19.82 9.38
N ARG A 45 -27.78 -18.67 10.06
CA ARG A 45 -26.61 -17.81 10.05
C ARG A 45 -25.51 -18.78 10.45
N GLN A 46 -24.67 -19.17 9.48
CA GLN A 46 -23.50 -19.97 9.78
C GLN A 46 -22.78 -19.25 10.91
N MET A 47 -22.92 -19.75 12.13
CA MET A 47 -22.04 -19.33 13.20
C MET A 47 -20.70 -19.93 12.79
N LEU A 48 -19.83 -19.08 12.26
CA LEU A 48 -18.46 -19.44 11.93
C LEU A 48 -17.86 -20.10 13.18
N THR A 49 -17.39 -21.33 13.01
CA THR A 49 -16.90 -22.17 14.12
C THR A 49 -15.42 -21.87 14.30
N ILE A 50 -15.01 -21.60 15.54
CA ILE A 50 -13.59 -21.43 15.89
C ILE A 50 -13.01 -22.81 16.25
N LEU A 51 -11.90 -23.16 15.62
CA LEU A 51 -11.19 -24.41 15.83
C LEU A 51 -9.74 -24.14 16.24
N TYR A 52 -9.29 -24.84 17.27
CA TYR A 52 -7.95 -24.73 17.83
C TYR A 52 -7.08 -25.89 17.38
N TRP A 53 -5.87 -25.61 16.92
CA TRP A 53 -4.94 -26.62 16.42
C TRP A 53 -4.51 -27.61 17.53
N ASP A 54 -4.83 -28.89 17.35
CA ASP A 54 -4.61 -29.97 18.34
C ASP A 54 -4.28 -31.31 17.64
N PRO A 55 -3.10 -31.41 17.01
CA PRO A 55 -2.71 -32.60 16.24
C PRO A 55 -2.26 -33.78 17.10
N ILE A 56 -1.96 -33.59 18.39
CA ILE A 56 -1.37 -34.62 19.25
C ILE A 56 -2.40 -35.05 20.32
N PRO A 57 -2.97 -36.27 20.23
CA PRO A 57 -3.88 -36.78 21.25
C PRO A 57 -3.26 -36.76 22.66
N GLY A 58 -3.87 -36.00 23.58
CA GLY A 58 -3.38 -35.87 24.96
C GLY A 58 -2.09 -35.03 25.11
N GLY A 59 -1.59 -34.42 24.03
CA GLY A 59 -0.39 -33.56 24.04
C GLY A 59 -0.66 -32.10 24.41
N GLY A 60 -1.93 -31.71 24.54
CA GLY A 60 -2.33 -30.31 24.64
C GLY A 60 -2.35 -29.61 23.27
N VAL A 61 -2.86 -28.38 23.24
CA VAL A 61 -2.99 -27.58 22.00
C VAL A 61 -1.61 -27.32 21.39
N GLY A 62 -1.51 -27.52 20.08
CA GLY A 62 -0.31 -27.23 19.29
C GLY A 62 0.54 -28.44 18.90
N GLY A 63 1.68 -28.15 18.27
CA GLY A 63 2.64 -29.12 17.76
C GLY A 63 2.59 -29.33 16.26
N ASP A 64 3.36 -30.30 15.77
CA ASP A 64 3.43 -30.65 14.35
C ASP A 64 2.23 -31.50 13.91
N GLY A 65 1.75 -31.30 12.69
CA GLY A 65 0.68 -32.13 12.13
C GLY A 65 0.21 -31.70 10.75
N THR A 66 -0.82 -32.41 10.26
CA THR A 66 -1.40 -32.18 8.92
C THR A 66 -2.74 -31.45 9.00
N TRP A 67 -2.88 -30.35 8.28
CA TRP A 67 -4.17 -29.67 8.08
C TRP A 67 -4.76 -30.16 6.75
N SER A 68 -5.91 -30.84 6.83
CA SER A 68 -6.56 -31.48 5.69
C SER A 68 -8.08 -31.39 5.82
N THR A 69 -8.78 -31.56 4.71
CA THR A 69 -10.24 -31.73 4.64
C THR A 69 -10.70 -33.17 4.87
N ASP A 70 -9.77 -34.10 5.14
CA ASP A 70 -10.10 -35.47 5.52
C ASP A 70 -10.85 -35.52 6.85
N SER A 71 -12.12 -35.91 6.79
CA SER A 71 -13.00 -36.07 7.96
C SER A 71 -12.52 -37.07 9.02
N MET A 72 -11.52 -37.91 8.70
CA MET A 72 -10.92 -38.86 9.63
C MET A 72 -9.71 -38.28 10.38
N LEU A 73 -9.13 -37.17 9.91
CA LEU A 73 -7.99 -36.52 10.57
C LEU A 73 -8.47 -35.49 11.59
N LEU A 74 -8.52 -35.92 12.86
CA LEU A 74 -9.06 -35.12 13.95
C LEU A 74 -8.03 -34.14 14.55
N ASN A 75 -7.38 -33.28 13.77
CA ASN A 75 -6.28 -32.42 14.25
C ASN A 75 -6.70 -31.06 14.84
N TRP A 76 -7.98 -30.90 15.16
CA TRP A 76 -8.54 -29.66 15.69
C TRP A 76 -9.32 -29.90 16.98
N ASN A 77 -9.55 -28.87 17.78
CA ASN A 77 -10.34 -28.91 19.00
C ASN A 77 -11.33 -27.75 19.05
N THR A 78 -12.45 -27.90 19.74
CA THR A 78 -13.44 -26.82 19.95
C THR A 78 -13.09 -25.92 21.14
N ASN A 79 -12.16 -26.35 22.00
CA ASN A 79 -11.77 -25.64 23.20
C ASN A 79 -10.33 -25.13 23.08
N SER A 80 -10.08 -23.91 23.53
CA SER A 80 -8.78 -23.24 23.44
C SER A 80 -7.68 -23.86 24.30
N ASP A 81 -8.04 -24.70 25.27
CA ASP A 81 -7.12 -25.38 26.19
C ASP A 81 -6.90 -26.86 25.85
N GLY A 82 -7.52 -27.36 24.77
CA GLY A 82 -7.41 -28.75 24.35
C GLY A 82 -8.25 -29.73 25.18
N SER A 83 -9.07 -29.24 26.13
CA SER A 83 -9.93 -30.08 26.96
C SER A 83 -11.13 -30.68 26.22
N GLY A 84 -11.45 -30.13 25.04
CA GLY A 84 -12.57 -30.56 24.22
C GLY A 84 -12.27 -31.84 23.43
N SER A 85 -13.29 -32.35 22.74
CA SER A 85 -13.08 -33.47 21.82
C SER A 85 -12.35 -32.98 20.57
N ARG A 86 -11.37 -33.77 20.14
CA ARG A 86 -10.70 -33.54 18.86
C ARG A 86 -11.68 -33.79 17.71
N VAL A 87 -11.67 -32.91 16.73
CA VAL A 87 -12.57 -32.87 15.57
C VAL A 87 -11.78 -32.70 14.28
N ALA A 88 -12.38 -33.07 13.16
CA ALA A 88 -11.83 -32.78 11.84
C ALA A 88 -11.96 -31.28 11.53
N TRP A 89 -11.17 -30.81 10.55
CA TRP A 89 -11.32 -29.47 10.03
C TRP A 89 -12.70 -29.29 9.40
N ILE A 90 -13.29 -28.11 9.60
CA ILE A 90 -14.54 -27.70 8.96
C ILE A 90 -14.16 -26.60 7.97
N GLU A 91 -14.36 -26.84 6.67
CA GLU A 91 -14.05 -25.84 5.64
C GLU A 91 -14.77 -24.51 5.90
N GLY A 92 -14.01 -23.41 5.86
CA GLY A 92 -14.49 -22.07 6.19
C GLY A 92 -14.61 -21.78 7.69
N ALA A 93 -14.07 -22.62 8.56
CA ALA A 93 -13.93 -22.31 9.98
C ALA A 93 -12.83 -21.26 10.25
N ASP A 94 -12.81 -20.73 11.46
CA ASP A 94 -11.74 -19.88 11.97
C ASP A 94 -10.65 -20.75 12.59
N ALA A 95 -9.42 -20.64 12.10
CA ALA A 95 -8.28 -21.42 12.56
C ALA A 95 -7.48 -20.67 13.63
N VAL A 96 -7.24 -21.30 14.78
CA VAL A 96 -6.43 -20.73 15.87
C VAL A 96 -5.24 -21.64 16.19
N PHE A 97 -4.03 -21.10 15.99
CA PHE A 97 -2.76 -21.72 16.33
C PHE A 97 -2.26 -21.16 17.67
N ALA A 98 -2.26 -21.98 18.72
CA ALA A 98 -1.89 -21.60 20.09
C ALA A 98 -1.08 -22.72 20.75
N GLY A 99 -0.71 -22.57 22.02
CA GLY A 99 0.05 -23.59 22.74
C GLY A 99 1.46 -23.80 22.18
N SER A 100 1.90 -25.05 22.09
CA SER A 100 3.24 -25.38 21.57
C SER A 100 3.29 -25.15 20.06
N ALA A 101 4.17 -24.27 19.58
CA ALA A 101 4.30 -24.04 18.14
C ALA A 101 4.87 -25.25 17.40
N GLY A 102 4.59 -25.35 16.10
CA GLY A 102 5.06 -26.43 15.25
C GLY A 102 4.74 -26.18 13.77
N THR A 103 4.98 -27.21 12.98
CA THR A 103 4.78 -27.25 11.54
C THR A 103 3.39 -27.78 11.21
N VAL A 104 2.64 -27.00 10.45
CA VAL A 104 1.28 -27.32 9.99
C VAL A 104 1.35 -27.56 8.49
N ALA A 105 1.45 -28.82 8.09
CA ALA A 105 1.52 -29.20 6.69
C ALA A 105 0.10 -29.29 6.09
N ILE A 106 -0.24 -28.42 5.14
CA ILE A 106 -1.49 -28.51 4.40
C ILE A 106 -1.41 -29.66 3.39
N SER A 107 -2.39 -30.56 3.45
CA SER A 107 -2.59 -31.61 2.45
C SER A 107 -3.74 -31.22 1.52
N GLY A 108 -3.41 -30.97 0.24
CA GLY A 108 -4.37 -30.48 -0.74
C GLY A 108 -4.67 -28.98 -0.56
N THR A 109 -5.96 -28.63 -0.54
CA THR A 109 -6.44 -27.26 -0.31
C THR A 109 -7.31 -27.24 0.94
N VAL A 110 -7.12 -26.23 1.78
CA VAL A 110 -7.98 -25.93 2.93
C VAL A 110 -8.46 -24.49 2.84
N SER A 111 -9.73 -24.24 3.13
CA SER A 111 -10.31 -22.90 3.17
C SER A 111 -10.56 -22.48 4.61
N ALA A 112 -10.09 -21.29 5.00
CA ALA A 112 -10.26 -20.73 6.34
C ALA A 112 -10.92 -19.35 6.27
N ASN A 113 -11.90 -19.09 7.14
CA ASN A 113 -12.56 -17.79 7.23
C ASN A 113 -11.68 -16.74 7.93
N SER A 114 -10.90 -17.16 8.93
CA SER A 114 -9.82 -16.39 9.53
C SER A 114 -8.74 -17.32 10.08
N ILE A 115 -7.58 -16.73 10.35
CA ILE A 115 -6.41 -17.43 10.88
C ILE A 115 -5.80 -16.58 11.97
N GLN A 116 -5.59 -17.15 13.15
CA GLN A 116 -5.00 -16.47 14.29
C GLN A 116 -3.79 -17.24 14.84
N PHE A 117 -2.68 -16.53 15.04
CA PHE A 117 -1.49 -17.07 15.68
C PHE A 117 -1.26 -16.42 17.05
N ASN A 118 -1.25 -17.26 18.09
CA ASN A 118 -1.05 -16.89 19.48
C ASN A 118 0.30 -17.33 20.05
N ALA A 119 1.10 -18.07 19.27
CA ALA A 119 2.44 -18.52 19.68
C ALA A 119 3.46 -18.33 18.54
N THR A 120 4.68 -17.96 18.91
CA THR A 120 5.80 -17.76 17.98
C THR A 120 6.30 -19.08 17.42
N ALA A 121 6.78 -19.05 16.16
CA ALA A 121 7.42 -20.14 15.44
C ALA A 121 6.48 -21.22 14.87
N TYR A 122 5.21 -20.88 14.67
CA TYR A 122 4.35 -21.69 13.79
C TYR A 122 4.76 -21.51 12.33
N SER A 123 4.80 -22.63 11.59
CA SER A 123 5.03 -22.65 10.14
C SER A 123 3.87 -23.36 9.45
N VAL A 124 3.09 -22.66 8.64
CA VAL A 124 2.06 -23.26 7.76
C VAL A 124 2.67 -23.49 6.39
N GLU A 125 2.79 -24.74 5.98
CA GLU A 125 3.57 -25.12 4.81
C GLU A 125 2.84 -26.14 3.93
N SER A 126 3.39 -26.40 2.75
CA SER A 126 2.81 -27.30 1.75
C SER A 126 1.40 -26.87 1.31
N GLY A 127 0.85 -27.58 0.33
CA GLY A 127 -0.54 -27.41 -0.11
C GLY A 127 -0.96 -25.96 -0.44
N MET A 128 -2.27 -25.73 -0.41
CA MET A 128 -2.89 -24.44 -0.70
C MET A 128 -3.78 -23.98 0.45
N LEU A 129 -3.57 -22.74 0.88
CA LEU A 129 -4.42 -22.03 1.82
C LEU A 129 -5.35 -21.10 1.05
N SER A 130 -6.64 -21.42 1.01
CA SER A 130 -7.63 -20.63 0.28
C SER A 130 -8.28 -19.57 1.15
N LEU A 131 -8.26 -18.31 0.69
CA LEU A 131 -8.95 -17.16 1.29
C LEU A 131 -10.32 -16.98 0.62
N PRO A 132 -11.43 -17.34 1.28
CA PRO A 132 -12.75 -17.37 0.66
C PRO A 132 -13.42 -15.98 0.59
N VAL A 133 -13.01 -15.03 1.41
CA VAL A 133 -13.67 -13.72 1.56
C VAL A 133 -12.72 -12.56 1.29
N ALA A 134 -13.26 -11.41 0.89
CA ALA A 134 -12.47 -10.26 0.45
C ALA A 134 -11.44 -9.73 1.47
N ASN A 135 -11.65 -10.01 2.77
CA ASN A 135 -10.73 -9.62 3.85
C ASN A 135 -10.60 -10.78 4.86
N THR A 136 -10.09 -11.93 4.42
CA THR A 136 -9.78 -13.05 5.33
C THR A 136 -8.72 -12.57 6.30
N GLU A 137 -9.07 -12.51 7.59
CA GLU A 137 -8.18 -12.02 8.63
C GLU A 137 -7.06 -13.04 8.89
N ILE A 138 -5.82 -12.55 8.88
CA ILE A 138 -4.65 -13.23 9.42
C ILE A 138 -4.14 -12.39 10.58
N LEU A 139 -4.54 -12.76 11.79
CA LEU A 139 -4.24 -12.07 13.04
C LEU A 139 -2.96 -12.65 13.67
N ILE A 140 -1.93 -11.83 13.77
CA ILE A 140 -0.71 -12.19 14.52
C ILE A 140 -0.65 -11.39 15.82
N GLN A 141 -0.72 -12.09 16.95
CA GLN A 141 -0.71 -11.45 18.27
C GLN A 141 0.57 -10.67 18.56
N SER A 142 0.50 -9.77 19.53
CA SER A 142 1.66 -8.97 19.95
C SER A 142 2.81 -9.86 20.42
N GLY A 143 4.02 -9.59 19.91
CA GLY A 143 5.21 -10.38 20.25
C GLY A 143 5.26 -11.78 19.60
N VAL A 144 4.30 -12.09 18.71
CA VAL A 144 4.25 -13.35 17.97
C VAL A 144 4.85 -13.18 16.57
N THR A 145 5.61 -14.18 16.13
CA THR A 145 6.06 -14.34 14.74
C THR A 145 5.55 -15.66 14.17
N ALA A 146 4.89 -15.62 13.02
CA ALA A 146 4.41 -16.80 12.29
C ALA A 146 4.88 -16.77 10.84
N THR A 147 5.05 -17.96 10.26
CA THR A 147 5.48 -18.15 8.87
C THR A 147 4.40 -18.89 8.09
N ILE A 148 4.10 -18.42 6.89
CA ILE A 148 3.30 -19.14 5.91
C ILE A 148 4.16 -19.32 4.66
N SER A 149 4.52 -20.57 4.37
CA SER A 149 5.27 -20.98 3.17
C SER A 149 4.40 -21.69 2.13
N SER A 150 3.15 -22.01 2.50
CA SER A 150 2.14 -22.54 1.57
C SER A 150 1.79 -21.53 0.47
N THR A 151 1.18 -22.03 -0.61
CA THR A 151 0.59 -21.13 -1.62
C THR A 151 -0.73 -20.59 -1.08
N ILE A 152 -0.89 -19.28 -1.05
CA ILE A 152 -2.16 -18.63 -0.69
C ILE A 152 -2.93 -18.36 -1.99
N ASP A 153 -4.16 -18.84 -2.06
CA ASP A 153 -5.05 -18.75 -3.22
C ASP A 153 -6.47 -18.35 -2.77
N GLY A 154 -7.45 -18.33 -3.67
CA GLY A 154 -8.86 -18.03 -3.43
C GLY A 154 -9.31 -16.74 -4.08
N THR A 155 -10.62 -16.57 -4.21
CA THR A 155 -11.19 -15.34 -4.80
C THR A 155 -11.18 -14.15 -3.83
N GLY A 156 -10.89 -14.39 -2.56
CA GLY A 156 -10.83 -13.41 -1.49
C GLY A 156 -9.54 -12.62 -1.43
N GLY A 157 -9.38 -11.84 -0.36
CA GLY A 157 -8.21 -11.01 -0.08
C GLY A 157 -7.70 -11.22 1.35
N MET A 158 -6.48 -10.76 1.62
CA MET A 158 -5.78 -10.98 2.89
C MET A 158 -5.84 -9.74 3.78
N ALA A 159 -6.24 -9.88 5.04
CA ALA A 159 -6.20 -8.80 6.02
C ALA A 159 -5.22 -9.13 7.16
N LYS A 160 -4.01 -8.58 7.10
CA LYS A 160 -3.01 -8.70 8.17
C LYS A 160 -3.34 -7.76 9.32
N THR A 161 -3.65 -8.34 10.48
CA THR A 161 -3.97 -7.62 11.71
C THR A 161 -3.06 -8.06 12.86
N GLY A 162 -3.19 -7.37 13.99
CA GLY A 162 -2.34 -7.55 15.17
C GLY A 162 -0.91 -7.04 14.99
N THR A 163 -0.25 -6.75 16.10
CA THR A 163 1.07 -6.08 16.12
C THR A 163 2.25 -7.03 15.91
N GLY A 164 2.01 -8.33 15.79
CA GLY A 164 3.04 -9.32 15.50
C GLY A 164 3.50 -9.35 14.04
N VAL A 165 4.39 -10.31 13.76
CA VAL A 165 5.12 -10.46 12.50
C VAL A 165 4.57 -11.66 11.71
N LEU A 166 4.20 -11.44 10.45
CA LEU A 166 3.89 -12.49 9.49
C LEU A 166 4.98 -12.55 8.42
N ASN A 167 5.57 -13.72 8.21
CA ASN A 167 6.52 -13.97 7.12
C ASN A 167 5.82 -14.79 6.03
N LEU A 168 5.74 -14.25 4.83
CA LEU A 168 5.28 -14.97 3.64
C LEU A 168 6.50 -15.50 2.89
N THR A 169 6.73 -16.80 2.97
CA THR A 169 7.89 -17.46 2.36
C THR A 169 7.45 -18.47 1.30
N GLY A 170 8.36 -19.33 0.87
CA GLY A 170 8.10 -20.39 -0.11
C GLY A 170 8.47 -19.98 -1.54
N SER A 171 8.47 -20.96 -2.44
CA SER A 171 8.94 -20.77 -3.82
C SER A 171 7.86 -20.39 -4.82
N SER A 172 6.60 -20.66 -4.52
CA SER A 172 5.46 -20.42 -5.43
C SER A 172 4.76 -19.11 -5.11
N ALA A 173 4.43 -18.35 -6.15
CA ALA A 173 3.67 -17.12 -6.03
C ALA A 173 2.28 -17.38 -5.44
N ASN A 174 1.79 -16.42 -4.64
CA ASN A 174 0.41 -16.42 -4.19
C ASN A 174 -0.51 -15.99 -5.35
N THR A 175 -1.77 -16.43 -5.34
CA THR A 175 -2.71 -16.29 -6.46
C THR A 175 -4.10 -15.81 -6.05
N TYR A 176 -4.29 -15.42 -4.80
CA TYR A 176 -5.57 -14.89 -4.33
C TYR A 176 -5.97 -13.61 -5.09
N GLY A 177 -7.26 -13.47 -5.42
CA GLY A 177 -7.72 -12.41 -6.34
C GLY A 177 -7.97 -11.04 -5.71
N GLY A 178 -8.24 -10.98 -4.41
CA GLY A 178 -8.54 -9.76 -3.68
C GLY A 178 -7.30 -9.00 -3.18
N SER A 179 -7.50 -7.78 -2.73
CA SER A 179 -6.43 -6.93 -2.19
C SER A 179 -5.85 -7.47 -0.88
N THR A 180 -4.65 -7.02 -0.56
CA THR A 180 -4.08 -7.14 0.79
C THR A 180 -4.35 -5.88 1.58
N SER A 181 -4.85 -6.00 2.81
CA SER A 181 -4.88 -4.92 3.78
C SER A 181 -3.95 -5.21 4.95
N ILE A 182 -3.28 -4.18 5.43
CA ILE A 182 -2.45 -4.23 6.65
C ILE A 182 -2.87 -3.10 7.59
N SER A 183 -3.23 -3.47 8.82
CA SER A 183 -3.71 -2.52 9.84
C SER A 183 -2.72 -2.31 10.99
N ALA A 184 -1.84 -3.27 11.23
CA ALA A 184 -0.80 -3.20 12.26
C ALA A 184 0.29 -4.26 12.04
N GLY A 185 1.42 -4.07 12.72
CA GLY A 185 2.51 -5.05 12.79
C GLY A 185 3.31 -5.13 11.50
N SER A 186 4.04 -6.24 11.34
CA SER A 186 4.99 -6.44 10.25
C SER A 186 4.57 -7.57 9.33
N LEU A 187 4.72 -7.34 8.03
CA LEU A 187 4.53 -8.33 6.97
C LEU A 187 5.82 -8.41 6.14
N TRP A 188 6.53 -9.53 6.25
CA TRP A 188 7.72 -9.81 5.45
C TRP A 188 7.34 -10.59 4.20
N LEU A 189 7.78 -10.10 3.05
CA LEU A 189 7.59 -10.71 1.75
C LEU A 189 8.90 -11.38 1.33
N GLU A 190 9.01 -12.68 1.61
CA GLU A 190 10.24 -13.46 1.55
C GLU A 190 10.06 -14.72 0.69
N LYS A 191 9.24 -14.62 -0.36
CA LYS A 191 9.19 -15.68 -1.38
C LYS A 191 10.48 -15.67 -2.19
N ALA A 192 10.72 -16.76 -2.91
CA ALA A 192 11.81 -16.80 -3.88
C ALA A 192 11.71 -15.60 -4.85
N SER A 193 12.86 -15.04 -5.25
CA SER A 193 12.93 -13.86 -6.12
C SER A 193 12.07 -14.02 -7.39
N GLY A 194 11.26 -13.01 -7.70
CA GLY A 194 10.32 -13.02 -8.83
C GLY A 194 9.00 -13.79 -8.60
N ALA A 195 8.82 -14.46 -7.46
CA ALA A 195 7.52 -14.99 -7.07
C ALA A 195 6.75 -13.96 -6.25
N ALA A 196 5.62 -13.49 -6.77
CA ALA A 196 4.77 -12.54 -6.07
C ALA A 196 4.25 -13.12 -4.74
N ALA A 197 4.71 -12.58 -3.63
CA ALA A 197 4.13 -12.78 -2.31
C ALA A 197 2.75 -12.11 -2.22
N ILE A 198 2.57 -10.99 -2.90
CA ILE A 198 1.31 -10.26 -2.97
C ILE A 198 0.86 -10.10 -4.44
N PRO A 199 -0.25 -10.74 -4.86
CA PRO A 199 -0.71 -10.74 -6.25
C PRO A 199 -1.51 -9.50 -6.67
N GLY A 200 -1.83 -8.58 -5.76
CA GLY A 200 -2.68 -7.42 -6.05
C GLY A 200 -2.45 -6.23 -5.12
N ASP A 201 -3.38 -5.27 -5.13
CA ASP A 201 -3.24 -4.00 -4.39
C ASP A 201 -2.98 -4.19 -2.90
N ILE A 202 -2.14 -3.31 -2.33
CA ILE A 202 -1.86 -3.25 -0.90
C ILE A 202 -2.47 -1.99 -0.31
N HIS A 203 -3.22 -2.14 0.76
CA HIS A 203 -3.84 -1.05 1.50
C HIS A 203 -3.32 -0.99 2.93
N PHE A 204 -2.61 0.07 3.28
CA PHE A 204 -2.29 0.41 4.65
C PHE A 204 -3.49 1.19 5.23
N ASN A 205 -4.33 0.54 6.03
CA ASN A 205 -5.63 1.08 6.50
C ASN A 205 -5.72 1.19 8.04
N GLY A 206 -4.58 1.25 8.72
CA GLY A 206 -4.50 1.16 10.18
C GLY A 206 -4.52 2.49 10.94
N THR A 207 -4.71 2.40 12.26
CA THR A 207 -4.39 3.51 13.20
C THR A 207 -3.00 3.36 13.81
N LEU A 208 -2.42 2.16 13.78
CA LEU A 208 -1.08 1.83 14.26
C LEU A 208 -0.05 1.88 13.13
N ASN A 209 1.23 1.74 13.49
CA ASN A 209 2.26 1.54 12.48
C ASN A 209 2.07 0.16 11.83
N ALA A 210 2.09 0.16 10.50
CA ALA A 210 2.04 -1.04 9.68
C ALA A 210 3.27 -1.05 8.77
N TYR A 211 3.92 -2.21 8.67
CA TYR A 211 5.18 -2.34 7.97
C TYR A 211 5.10 -3.51 6.97
N VAL A 212 5.47 -3.24 5.73
CA VAL A 212 5.68 -4.25 4.68
C VAL A 212 7.15 -4.20 4.27
N TYR A 213 7.81 -5.35 4.27
CA TYR A 213 9.24 -5.50 4.00
C TYR A 213 9.43 -6.38 2.78
N LEU A 214 10.33 -5.99 1.88
CA LEU A 214 10.87 -6.89 0.87
C LEU A 214 12.01 -7.71 1.47
N GLY A 215 11.96 -9.03 1.32
CA GLY A 215 13.10 -9.93 1.55
C GLY A 215 13.74 -10.44 0.25
N ALA A 216 13.18 -10.08 -0.90
CA ALA A 216 13.72 -10.29 -2.24
C ALA A 216 13.13 -9.23 -3.19
N SER A 217 13.67 -9.12 -4.41
CA SER A 217 13.09 -8.27 -5.45
C SER A 217 11.81 -8.88 -6.05
N GLU A 218 10.95 -8.01 -6.59
CA GLU A 218 9.71 -8.35 -7.30
C GLU A 218 8.80 -9.29 -6.49
N GLN A 219 8.45 -8.86 -5.27
CA GLN A 219 7.57 -9.61 -4.37
C GLN A 219 6.11 -9.19 -4.46
N ILE A 220 5.83 -8.07 -5.10
CA ILE A 220 4.49 -7.55 -5.31
C ILE A 220 4.22 -7.59 -6.82
N ALA A 221 3.00 -7.92 -7.23
CA ALA A 221 2.68 -7.95 -8.64
C ALA A 221 2.80 -6.55 -9.26
N ASP A 222 3.35 -6.47 -10.48
CA ASP A 222 3.54 -5.20 -11.21
C ASP A 222 2.24 -4.39 -11.42
N LEU A 223 1.09 -5.06 -11.39
CA LEU A 223 -0.24 -4.44 -11.53
C LEU A 223 -0.79 -3.88 -10.20
N ALA A 224 -0.13 -4.15 -9.08
CA ALA A 224 -0.57 -3.72 -7.77
C ALA A 224 -0.27 -2.24 -7.53
N VAL A 225 -1.19 -1.57 -6.86
CA VAL A 225 -1.02 -0.21 -6.35
C VAL A 225 -0.85 -0.24 -4.83
N LEU A 226 0.07 0.58 -4.32
CA LEU A 226 0.28 0.77 -2.89
C LEU A 226 -0.54 1.98 -2.40
N TYR A 227 -1.57 1.73 -1.59
CA TYR A 227 -2.41 2.76 -1.00
C TYR A 227 -2.07 2.99 0.48
N PHE A 228 -1.56 4.17 0.81
CA PHE A 228 -1.25 4.54 2.19
C PHE A 228 -2.38 5.40 2.78
N ASN A 229 -3.35 4.74 3.41
CA ASN A 229 -4.57 5.33 3.95
C ASN A 229 -4.61 5.36 5.48
N ASN A 230 -3.50 5.05 6.17
CA ASN A 230 -3.44 5.11 7.62
C ASN A 230 -3.93 6.47 8.15
N THR A 231 -4.76 6.46 9.18
CA THR A 231 -5.45 7.66 9.67
C THR A 231 -4.72 8.36 10.83
N SER A 232 -3.64 7.77 11.34
CA SER A 232 -2.86 8.35 12.45
C SER A 232 -1.37 8.10 12.27
N ASN A 233 -0.89 6.92 12.65
CA ASN A 233 0.48 6.48 12.43
C ASN A 233 0.77 6.24 10.93
N TYR A 234 1.94 5.71 10.61
CA TYR A 234 2.38 5.56 9.23
C TYR A 234 2.20 4.12 8.71
N GLY A 235 1.78 4.00 7.45
CA GLY A 235 1.99 2.80 6.65
C GLY A 235 3.39 2.89 6.03
N ARG A 236 4.21 1.86 6.20
CA ARG A 236 5.58 1.86 5.71
C ARG A 236 5.83 0.70 4.78
N PHE A 237 6.42 1.01 3.64
CA PHE A 237 6.93 0.04 2.69
C PHE A 237 8.45 0.16 2.63
N TRP A 238 9.14 -0.93 2.96
CA TRP A 238 10.60 -0.98 3.02
C TRP A 238 11.14 -1.80 1.85
N LEU A 239 11.89 -1.12 0.99
CA LEU A 239 12.58 -1.74 -0.14
C LEU A 239 13.73 -2.65 0.33
N HIS A 240 14.37 -2.31 1.45
CA HIS A 240 15.34 -3.16 2.13
C HIS A 240 16.45 -3.73 1.22
N GLY A 241 16.99 -2.90 0.31
CA GLY A 241 18.05 -3.26 -0.64
C GLY A 241 17.55 -3.93 -1.92
N HIS A 242 16.23 -3.96 -2.15
CA HIS A 242 15.62 -4.67 -3.27
C HIS A 242 14.95 -3.74 -4.28
N THR A 243 14.68 -4.30 -5.46
CA THR A 243 13.92 -3.64 -6.51
C THR A 243 12.47 -4.13 -6.47
N GLU A 244 11.52 -3.21 -6.65
CA GLU A 244 10.11 -3.53 -6.74
C GLU A 244 9.41 -2.72 -7.82
N THR A 245 8.60 -3.40 -8.63
CA THR A 245 7.75 -2.79 -9.64
C THR A 245 6.29 -2.75 -9.17
N VAL A 246 5.66 -1.58 -9.22
CA VAL A 246 4.25 -1.39 -8.88
C VAL A 246 3.54 -0.54 -9.91
N ALA A 247 2.23 -0.72 -10.06
CA ALA A 247 1.38 0.08 -10.93
C ALA A 247 1.05 1.45 -10.34
N GLY A 248 1.46 1.74 -9.10
CA GLY A 248 1.21 3.04 -8.51
C GLY A 248 1.56 3.12 -7.03
N ILE A 249 1.75 4.35 -6.57
CA ILE A 249 1.87 4.70 -5.16
C ILE A 249 0.90 5.84 -4.88
N ASN A 250 0.07 5.72 -3.85
CA ASN A 250 -0.98 6.68 -3.55
C ASN A 250 -1.03 7.04 -2.07
N THR A 251 -0.96 8.34 -1.78
CA THR A 251 -1.24 8.89 -0.45
C THR A 251 -1.58 10.37 -0.54
N SER A 252 -2.66 10.78 0.12
CA SER A 252 -3.10 12.18 0.19
C SER A 252 -2.96 12.79 1.59
N ASN A 253 -2.68 11.98 2.60
CA ASN A 253 -2.70 12.38 4.01
C ASN A 253 -1.30 12.47 4.64
N GLY A 254 -0.24 12.26 3.85
CA GLY A 254 1.15 12.29 4.29
C GLY A 254 1.56 11.16 5.24
N ARG A 255 0.78 10.07 5.31
CA ARG A 255 1.05 8.93 6.20
C ARG A 255 1.71 7.74 5.51
N GLY A 256 1.97 7.83 4.21
CA GLY A 256 2.85 6.89 3.51
C GLY A 256 4.32 7.15 3.79
N VAL A 257 5.08 6.08 4.00
CA VAL A 257 6.54 6.12 4.04
C VAL A 257 7.07 5.00 3.15
N ILE A 258 7.85 5.37 2.14
CA ILE A 258 8.62 4.45 1.33
C ILE A 258 10.10 4.72 1.60
N GLN A 259 10.83 3.69 1.99
CA GLN A 259 12.24 3.83 2.35
C GLN A 259 13.01 2.52 2.19
N ASN A 260 14.33 2.56 2.34
CA ASN A 260 15.13 1.33 2.40
C ASN A 260 15.07 0.72 3.79
N VAL A 261 15.31 1.54 4.82
CA VAL A 261 15.32 1.14 6.24
C VAL A 261 14.76 2.25 7.14
N GLN A 262 14.43 1.94 8.41
CA GLN A 262 14.04 2.95 9.38
C GLN A 262 15.21 3.39 10.27
N SER A 263 15.87 2.44 10.90
CA SER A 263 16.94 2.68 11.90
C SER A 263 17.92 1.51 12.00
N GLU A 264 17.71 0.47 11.21
CA GLU A 264 18.49 -0.75 11.22
C GLU A 264 19.92 -0.46 10.73
N SER A 265 20.90 -0.99 11.45
CA SER A 265 22.29 -1.02 10.99
C SER A 265 22.46 -2.08 9.90
N GLY A 266 23.12 -1.75 8.79
CA GLY A 266 23.65 -2.75 7.86
C GLY A 266 22.74 -3.21 6.72
N ALA A 267 21.61 -2.54 6.44
CA ALA A 267 21.02 -2.61 5.11
C ALA A 267 21.60 -1.47 4.27
N ASP A 268 22.81 -1.71 3.79
CA ASP A 268 23.63 -0.76 3.02
C ASP A 268 23.42 -0.90 1.51
N ASP A 269 22.67 -1.90 1.08
CA ASP A 269 22.30 -2.12 -0.33
C ASP A 269 21.27 -1.09 -0.80
N ASP A 270 21.37 -0.69 -2.05
CA ASP A 270 20.45 0.28 -2.66
C ASP A 270 19.11 -0.37 -3.02
N GLY A 271 18.01 0.27 -2.62
CA GLY A 271 16.65 -0.10 -3.03
C GLY A 271 16.21 0.69 -4.27
N THR A 272 15.43 0.07 -5.15
CA THR A 272 14.84 0.75 -6.31
C THR A 272 13.32 0.57 -6.34
N LEU A 273 12.60 1.69 -6.34
CA LEU A 273 11.17 1.68 -6.62
C LEU A 273 10.93 1.97 -8.10
N ILE A 274 10.24 1.08 -8.79
CA ILE A 274 9.78 1.27 -10.16
C ILE A 274 8.26 1.50 -10.12
N VAL A 275 7.81 2.68 -10.55
CA VAL A 275 6.39 3.01 -10.67
C VAL A 275 6.01 2.97 -12.15
N ASN A 276 5.27 1.92 -12.54
CA ASN A 276 4.77 1.65 -13.89
C ASN A 276 3.30 2.01 -14.04
N ASN A 277 2.93 3.21 -13.60
CA ASN A 277 1.53 3.60 -13.54
C ASN A 277 0.98 3.98 -14.92
N THR A 278 -0.17 3.40 -15.26
CA THR A 278 -0.96 3.76 -16.46
C THR A 278 -2.09 4.73 -16.13
N VAL A 279 -2.46 4.80 -14.85
CA VAL A 279 -3.42 5.74 -14.26
C VAL A 279 -2.66 6.72 -13.38
N ASP A 280 -3.14 7.96 -13.33
CA ASP A 280 -2.51 9.01 -12.54
C ASP A 280 -2.50 8.65 -11.05
N CYS A 281 -1.37 8.86 -10.41
CA CYS A 281 -1.11 8.56 -9.01
C CYS A 281 -0.63 9.82 -8.29
N PHE A 282 -1.03 9.97 -7.03
CA PHE A 282 -0.66 11.12 -6.20
C PHE A 282 -0.06 10.67 -4.88
N TYR A 283 1.17 11.09 -4.60
CA TYR A 283 1.91 10.70 -3.41
C TYR A 283 2.44 11.92 -2.65
N ALA A 284 1.80 12.24 -1.52
CA ALA A 284 2.20 13.30 -0.59
C ALA A 284 2.91 12.76 0.68
N GLY A 285 3.49 11.56 0.61
CA GLY A 285 4.13 10.88 1.73
C GLY A 285 5.65 11.12 1.82
N TYR A 286 6.31 10.35 2.68
CA TYR A 286 7.76 10.29 2.74
C TYR A 286 8.30 9.33 1.67
N LEU A 287 9.30 9.76 0.91
CA LEU A 287 10.10 8.90 0.05
C LEU A 287 11.58 9.21 0.32
N ARG A 288 12.30 8.31 1.00
CA ARG A 288 13.61 8.62 1.59
C ARG A 288 14.49 7.38 1.71
N ASP A 289 15.80 7.55 1.83
CA ASP A 289 16.70 6.40 2.01
C ASP A 289 16.43 5.68 3.33
N LYS A 290 16.39 6.47 4.41
CA LYS A 290 16.23 5.98 5.78
C LYS A 290 15.46 6.94 6.67
N GLY A 291 14.93 6.43 7.77
CA GLY A 291 14.30 7.25 8.81
C GLY A 291 15.29 7.91 9.78
N SER A 292 16.36 7.19 10.12
CA SER A 292 17.42 7.56 11.06
C SER A 292 18.58 6.54 10.95
N GLY A 293 19.68 6.77 11.66
CA GLY A 293 20.81 5.83 11.74
C GLY A 293 21.78 5.94 10.57
N ASP A 294 22.68 4.95 10.47
CA ASP A 294 23.92 5.08 9.69
C ASP A 294 23.91 4.30 8.37
N SER A 295 22.84 3.57 8.04
CA SER A 295 22.70 2.85 6.77
C SER A 295 23.04 3.72 5.56
N THR A 296 23.84 3.21 4.64
CA THR A 296 24.26 3.94 3.44
C THR A 296 23.40 3.65 2.21
N GLY A 297 22.54 2.63 2.30
CA GLY A 297 21.69 2.20 1.19
C GLY A 297 20.74 3.30 0.78
N THR A 298 20.73 3.62 -0.50
CA THR A 298 19.91 4.68 -1.07
C THR A 298 18.60 4.14 -1.62
N VAL A 299 17.61 5.01 -1.80
CA VAL A 299 16.42 4.73 -2.60
C VAL A 299 16.59 5.42 -3.95
N SER A 300 16.41 4.67 -5.03
CA SER A 300 16.27 5.19 -6.39
C SER A 300 14.83 5.07 -6.88
N LEU A 301 14.45 5.95 -7.80
CA LEU A 301 13.11 5.96 -8.40
C LEU A 301 13.19 5.81 -9.92
N VAL A 302 12.40 4.89 -10.46
CA VAL A 302 12.14 4.80 -11.90
C VAL A 302 10.67 5.08 -12.15
N LYS A 303 10.36 6.14 -12.88
CA LYS A 303 9.02 6.42 -13.38
C LYS A 303 8.90 5.92 -14.81
N GLN A 304 8.01 4.97 -15.01
CA GLN A 304 7.60 4.44 -16.31
C GLN A 304 6.08 4.32 -16.39
N GLY A 305 5.54 3.77 -17.47
CA GLY A 305 4.10 3.76 -17.72
C GLY A 305 3.55 5.12 -18.18
N THR A 306 2.37 5.10 -18.77
CA THR A 306 1.80 6.26 -19.48
C THR A 306 1.17 7.31 -18.57
N GLY A 307 0.85 6.97 -17.33
CA GLY A 307 0.19 7.85 -16.38
C GLY A 307 1.11 8.90 -15.77
N GLU A 308 0.51 9.83 -15.05
CA GLU A 308 1.20 10.83 -14.24
C GLU A 308 1.52 10.28 -12.84
N LEU A 309 2.73 10.49 -12.35
CA LEU A 309 3.05 10.34 -10.92
C LEU A 309 3.32 11.72 -10.35
N THR A 310 2.42 12.22 -9.51
CA THR A 310 2.64 13.45 -8.75
C THR A 310 3.28 13.12 -7.40
N LEU A 311 4.51 13.58 -7.20
CA LEU A 311 5.17 13.64 -5.89
C LEU A 311 4.95 15.02 -5.30
N SER A 312 4.30 15.09 -4.14
CA SER A 312 3.87 16.36 -3.55
C SER A 312 4.43 16.58 -2.14
N GLY A 313 4.70 17.86 -1.83
CA GLY A 313 5.12 18.29 -0.51
C GLY A 313 6.61 18.08 -0.24
N GLU A 314 7.03 18.38 0.98
CA GLU A 314 8.45 18.56 1.30
C GLU A 314 9.18 17.24 1.58
N ASN A 315 8.45 16.13 1.77
CA ASN A 315 8.93 14.89 2.40
C ASN A 315 9.69 13.91 1.48
N ILE A 316 10.23 14.40 0.36
CA ILE A 316 10.99 13.61 -0.60
C ILE A 316 12.49 13.81 -0.36
N TYR A 317 13.15 12.81 0.25
CA TYR A 317 14.50 12.94 0.82
C TYR A 317 15.52 11.88 0.38
N TYR A 318 15.21 11.04 -0.60
CA TYR A 318 16.15 10.01 -1.04
C TYR A 318 17.36 10.61 -1.78
N THR A 319 18.45 9.86 -1.81
CA THR A 319 19.71 10.31 -2.42
C THR A 319 20.15 9.52 -3.64
N GLY A 320 19.47 8.41 -3.94
CA GLY A 320 19.64 7.67 -5.19
C GLY A 320 19.16 8.45 -6.41
N GLY A 321 19.35 7.86 -7.59
CA GLY A 321 19.02 8.49 -8.86
C GLY A 321 17.54 8.46 -9.19
N THR A 322 17.14 9.30 -10.15
CA THR A 322 15.78 9.26 -10.71
C THR A 322 15.80 9.17 -12.21
N ASN A 323 15.09 8.19 -12.74
CA ASN A 323 14.92 7.99 -14.17
C ASN A 323 13.45 8.09 -14.53
N VAL A 324 13.12 8.96 -15.48
CA VAL A 324 11.78 9.08 -16.07
C VAL A 324 11.88 8.57 -17.51
N SER A 325 11.30 7.41 -17.78
CA SER A 325 11.37 6.74 -19.09
C SER A 325 10.07 6.80 -19.88
N GLN A 326 8.93 7.04 -19.22
CA GLN A 326 7.62 7.21 -19.87
C GLN A 326 6.64 7.97 -18.95
N GLY A 327 5.67 8.65 -19.56
CA GLY A 327 4.63 9.39 -18.86
C GLY A 327 5.17 10.66 -18.21
N THR A 328 4.50 11.12 -17.15
CA THR A 328 4.87 12.36 -16.47
C THR A 328 5.24 12.10 -15.02
N LEU A 329 6.39 12.61 -14.58
CA LEU A 329 6.72 12.80 -13.17
C LEU A 329 6.48 14.26 -12.81
N VAL A 330 5.50 14.56 -11.97
CA VAL A 330 5.24 15.91 -11.46
C VAL A 330 5.85 16.05 -10.07
N LEU A 331 6.63 17.12 -9.90
CA LEU A 331 7.15 17.58 -8.62
C LEU A 331 6.32 18.78 -8.18
N GLN A 332 5.35 18.54 -7.31
CA GLN A 332 4.42 19.57 -6.86
C GLN A 332 4.82 20.09 -5.47
N ASP A 333 5.24 21.36 -5.42
CA ASP A 333 5.61 22.04 -4.16
C ASP A 333 6.65 21.28 -3.31
N THR A 334 7.62 20.62 -3.96
CA THR A 334 8.71 19.88 -3.33
C THR A 334 9.81 20.80 -2.78
N THR A 335 9.44 21.92 -2.17
CA THR A 335 10.41 22.85 -1.57
C THR A 335 11.01 22.24 -0.32
N ASN A 336 12.33 22.37 -0.14
CA ASN A 336 13.11 21.70 0.92
C ASN A 336 13.33 20.19 0.77
N SER A 337 12.88 19.58 -0.32
CA SER A 337 13.22 18.18 -0.65
C SER A 337 14.69 18.07 -1.10
N THR A 338 15.46 17.12 -0.54
CA THR A 338 16.85 16.87 -0.99
C THR A 338 16.88 16.37 -2.42
N PHE A 339 15.76 15.84 -2.92
CA PHE A 339 15.50 15.54 -4.32
C PHE A 339 15.93 16.64 -5.29
N LEU A 340 15.76 17.92 -4.90
CA LEU A 340 16.18 19.06 -5.70
C LEU A 340 17.69 19.20 -5.86
N THR A 341 18.49 18.40 -5.15
CA THR A 341 19.95 18.35 -5.26
C THR A 341 20.46 17.11 -5.99
N LYS A 342 19.55 16.24 -6.47
CA LYS A 342 19.87 14.93 -7.04
C LYS A 342 19.64 14.86 -8.54
N ASN A 343 20.34 13.91 -9.17
CA ASN A 343 20.34 13.78 -10.62
C ASN A 343 19.03 13.18 -11.12
N ILE A 344 18.47 13.77 -12.17
CA ILE A 344 17.26 13.29 -12.82
C ILE A 344 17.57 13.09 -14.31
N ALA A 345 17.37 11.86 -14.79
CA ALA A 345 17.42 11.53 -16.21
C ALA A 345 15.99 11.51 -16.76
N VAL A 346 15.73 12.27 -17.82
CA VAL A 346 14.43 12.34 -18.49
C VAL A 346 14.62 11.88 -19.93
N ASN A 347 14.10 10.69 -20.24
CA ASN A 347 14.47 9.96 -21.45
C ASN A 347 13.29 9.83 -22.42
N ARG A 348 13.60 9.92 -23.70
CA ARG A 348 12.69 9.74 -24.82
C ARG A 348 13.28 8.72 -25.78
N THR A 349 12.46 7.79 -26.24
CA THR A 349 12.73 6.94 -27.41
C THR A 349 11.89 7.44 -28.59
N PRO A 350 12.06 6.90 -29.81
CA PRO A 350 11.17 7.23 -30.92
C PRO A 350 9.68 6.95 -30.65
N GLU A 351 9.37 6.01 -29.75
CA GLU A 351 8.02 5.52 -29.46
C GLU A 351 7.41 6.19 -28.22
N VAL A 352 8.22 6.58 -27.24
CA VAL A 352 7.75 7.13 -25.96
C VAL A 352 8.48 8.39 -25.56
N ASN A 353 7.74 9.36 -25.02
CA ASN A 353 8.31 10.56 -24.41
C ASN A 353 8.07 10.55 -22.89
N ALA A 354 9.11 10.88 -22.12
CA ALA A 354 9.00 11.17 -20.71
C ALA A 354 8.94 12.67 -20.47
N THR A 355 8.15 13.06 -19.47
CA THR A 355 8.02 14.44 -19.00
C THR A 355 8.39 14.54 -17.54
N LEU A 356 9.25 15.49 -17.19
CA LEU A 356 9.48 15.93 -15.82
C LEU A 356 8.83 17.31 -15.66
N GLU A 357 7.82 17.43 -14.80
CA GLU A 357 7.17 18.71 -14.53
C GLU A 357 7.54 19.24 -13.14
N PHE A 358 7.99 20.48 -13.09
CA PHE A 358 8.11 21.25 -11.86
C PHE A 358 6.87 22.13 -11.71
N ALA A 359 5.92 21.69 -10.89
CA ALA A 359 4.69 22.40 -10.58
C ALA A 359 4.88 23.27 -9.32
N THR A 360 5.24 24.54 -9.53
CA THR A 360 5.60 25.47 -8.44
C THR A 360 4.44 26.41 -8.13
N VAL A 361 3.60 26.06 -7.16
CA VAL A 361 2.38 26.82 -6.82
C VAL A 361 2.60 27.64 -5.56
N ASN A 362 3.10 27.00 -4.51
CA ASN A 362 3.20 27.58 -3.18
C ASN A 362 4.58 28.12 -2.85
N ALA A 363 5.62 27.65 -3.54
CA ALA A 363 6.98 28.09 -3.27
C ALA A 363 7.89 28.07 -4.52
N SER A 364 9.07 28.70 -4.39
CA SER A 364 9.99 28.93 -5.51
C SER A 364 11.31 28.15 -5.33
N PRO A 365 11.38 26.89 -5.78
CA PRO A 365 12.55 26.04 -5.57
C PRO A 365 13.78 26.45 -6.41
N ILE A 366 14.95 26.02 -5.92
CA ILE A 366 16.18 25.92 -6.70
C ILE A 366 16.49 24.43 -6.89
N PHE A 367 16.55 23.98 -8.14
CA PHE A 367 17.02 22.65 -8.50
C PHE A 367 18.53 22.70 -8.77
N ASN A 368 19.31 22.16 -7.83
CA ASN A 368 20.77 22.07 -7.85
C ASN A 368 21.29 20.73 -8.39
N GLY A 369 20.42 19.75 -8.61
CA GLY A 369 20.79 18.47 -9.24
C GLY A 369 21.17 18.63 -10.72
N GLN A 370 21.68 17.55 -11.32
CA GLN A 370 21.93 17.50 -12.77
C GLN A 370 20.72 16.91 -13.50
N LEU A 371 20.20 17.64 -14.48
CA LEU A 371 19.31 17.12 -15.53
C LEU A 371 20.13 16.49 -16.64
N SER A 372 19.63 15.37 -17.15
CA SER A 372 20.21 14.65 -18.29
C SER A 372 19.12 14.00 -19.14
N GLY A 373 19.50 13.50 -20.32
CA GLY A 373 18.57 12.85 -21.25
C GLY A 373 18.02 13.81 -22.31
N ASN A 374 17.02 13.34 -23.02
CA ASN A 374 16.49 13.92 -24.26
C ASN A 374 14.95 14.05 -24.28
N GLY A 375 14.29 13.88 -23.13
CA GLY A 375 12.85 14.05 -22.95
C GLY A 375 12.42 15.49 -22.69
N THR A 376 11.24 15.69 -22.10
CA THR A 376 10.66 17.02 -21.88
C THR A 376 10.74 17.44 -20.42
N VAL A 377 11.14 18.68 -20.16
CA VAL A 377 11.06 19.33 -18.85
C VAL A 377 10.03 20.45 -18.92
N VAL A 378 9.04 20.41 -18.03
CA VAL A 378 7.96 21.39 -17.95
C VAL A 378 8.11 22.23 -16.69
N LYS A 379 7.90 23.54 -16.82
CA LYS A 379 7.70 24.45 -15.71
C LYS A 379 6.27 24.96 -15.72
N SER A 380 5.54 24.72 -14.63
CA SER A 380 4.18 25.20 -14.40
C SER A 380 4.01 25.82 -13.01
N GLY A 381 2.82 26.33 -12.71
CA GLY A 381 2.54 27.11 -11.50
C GLY A 381 3.06 28.55 -11.55
N SER A 382 2.56 29.40 -10.66
CA SER A 382 2.78 30.85 -10.67
C SER A 382 4.12 31.29 -10.08
N ARG A 383 4.79 30.42 -9.32
CA ARG A 383 6.08 30.73 -8.68
C ARG A 383 7.25 30.54 -9.66
N TYR A 384 8.44 30.96 -9.23
CA TYR A 384 9.64 30.77 -10.05
C TYR A 384 10.30 29.43 -9.76
N LEU A 385 10.97 28.86 -10.76
CA LEU A 385 11.94 27.77 -10.63
C LEU A 385 13.30 28.30 -11.03
N ALA A 386 14.34 27.96 -10.26
CA ALA A 386 15.71 28.25 -10.63
C ALA A 386 16.49 26.95 -10.86
N PHE A 387 17.26 26.88 -11.94
CA PHE A 387 18.25 25.82 -12.14
C PHE A 387 19.62 26.30 -11.66
N GLY A 388 20.18 25.60 -10.67
CA GLY A 388 21.51 25.85 -10.13
C GLY A 388 22.55 24.77 -10.45
N GLY A 389 22.11 23.57 -10.85
CA GLY A 389 23.01 22.47 -11.23
C GLY A 389 23.59 22.60 -12.64
N ASN A 390 24.66 21.86 -12.94
CA ASN A 390 25.23 21.80 -14.28
C ASN A 390 24.45 20.80 -15.15
N ASN A 391 23.64 21.31 -16.07
CA ASN A 391 22.73 20.52 -16.89
C ASN A 391 23.24 20.31 -18.32
N SER A 392 24.56 20.46 -18.56
CA SER A 392 25.17 20.39 -19.91
C SER A 392 24.85 19.10 -20.69
N SER A 393 24.52 18.00 -19.99
CA SER A 393 24.14 16.71 -20.57
C SER A 393 22.65 16.59 -20.94
N PHE A 394 21.83 17.58 -20.61
CA PHE A 394 20.44 17.63 -21.03
C PHE A 394 20.33 18.15 -22.47
N THR A 395 19.71 17.36 -23.34
CA THR A 395 19.54 17.63 -24.78
C THR A 395 18.06 17.69 -25.20
N GLY A 396 17.16 17.56 -24.24
CA GLY A 396 15.72 17.47 -24.45
C GLY A 396 15.04 18.80 -24.75
N GLU A 397 13.76 18.91 -24.41
CA GLU A 397 12.98 20.13 -24.58
C GLU A 397 12.66 20.76 -23.22
N ILE A 398 12.61 22.09 -23.16
CA ILE A 398 12.15 22.83 -21.97
C ILE A 398 10.90 23.62 -22.35
N HIS A 399 9.79 23.36 -21.67
CA HIS A 399 8.53 24.09 -21.85
C HIS A 399 8.22 24.90 -20.60
N VAL A 400 8.11 26.21 -20.73
CA VAL A 400 7.73 27.13 -19.65
C VAL A 400 6.29 27.54 -19.88
N ASN A 401 5.38 26.84 -19.21
CA ASN A 401 3.93 27.05 -19.35
C ASN A 401 3.49 28.29 -18.59
N THR A 402 3.86 28.39 -17.31
CA THR A 402 3.50 29.51 -16.46
C THR A 402 4.59 29.86 -15.45
N GLY A 403 4.53 31.10 -14.96
CA GLY A 403 5.48 31.60 -13.98
C GLY A 403 6.85 31.81 -14.61
N ARG A 404 7.89 31.70 -13.79
CA ARG A 404 9.23 32.10 -14.20
C ARG A 404 10.21 30.93 -14.12
N LEU A 405 11.05 30.75 -15.13
CA LEU A 405 12.24 29.90 -15.11
C LEU A 405 13.49 30.78 -15.17
N ARG A 406 14.52 30.44 -14.38
CA ARG A 406 15.82 31.14 -14.40
C ARG A 406 16.99 30.20 -14.16
N ASP A 407 18.17 30.58 -14.60
CA ASP A 407 19.46 30.04 -14.18
C ASP A 407 20.00 30.79 -12.95
N VAL A 408 20.99 30.19 -12.27
CA VAL A 408 21.60 30.75 -11.04
C VAL A 408 23.06 31.17 -11.27
N SER A 409 23.77 30.52 -12.20
CA SER A 409 25.20 30.75 -12.44
C SER A 409 25.59 30.84 -13.91
N GLY A 410 24.66 30.59 -14.85
CA GLY A 410 24.86 30.80 -16.28
C GLY A 410 24.17 29.76 -17.16
N PRO A 411 24.42 29.79 -18.48
CA PRO A 411 23.65 29.04 -19.47
C PRO A 411 23.78 27.52 -19.33
N THR A 412 24.85 27.01 -18.72
CA THR A 412 25.00 25.58 -18.43
C THR A 412 23.91 25.05 -17.47
N ASN A 413 23.25 25.92 -16.71
CA ASN A 413 22.09 25.54 -15.91
C ASN A 413 20.86 25.17 -16.75
N PHE A 414 20.73 25.65 -17.99
CA PHE A 414 19.66 25.21 -18.88
C PHE A 414 20.05 23.98 -19.72
N GLY A 415 21.33 23.64 -19.77
CA GLY A 415 21.85 22.55 -20.59
C GLY A 415 21.99 22.93 -22.06
N SER A 416 21.84 21.95 -22.94
CA SER A 416 21.84 22.14 -24.41
C SER A 416 20.49 21.70 -25.01
N PRO A 417 19.36 22.30 -24.57
CA PRO A 417 18.04 21.85 -24.98
C PRO A 417 17.86 22.02 -26.50
N SER A 418 17.27 21.01 -27.14
CA SER A 418 16.86 21.06 -28.55
C SER A 418 15.80 22.14 -28.82
N MET A 419 14.99 22.48 -27.81
CA MET A 419 13.97 23.52 -27.87
C MET A 419 13.76 24.13 -26.49
N ILE A 420 13.55 25.45 -26.44
CA ILE A 420 12.92 26.12 -25.31
C ILE A 420 11.64 26.79 -25.79
N ARG A 421 10.48 26.30 -25.32
CA ARG A 421 9.15 26.85 -25.60
C ARG A 421 8.70 27.67 -24.41
N VAL A 422 8.28 28.92 -24.65
CA VAL A 422 7.66 29.77 -23.64
C VAL A 422 6.22 30.02 -24.06
N ASN A 423 5.26 29.50 -23.31
CA ASN A 423 3.83 29.67 -23.58
C ASN A 423 3.29 30.91 -22.87
N ASP A 424 2.04 31.29 -23.16
CA ASP A 424 1.38 32.45 -22.55
C ASP A 424 1.37 32.34 -21.01
N GLY A 425 2.00 33.31 -20.35
CA GLY A 425 2.15 33.33 -18.89
C GLY A 425 3.48 32.76 -18.37
N GLY A 426 4.31 32.19 -19.25
CA GLY A 426 5.67 31.77 -18.98
C GLY A 426 6.69 32.89 -19.20
N GLN A 427 7.77 32.88 -18.44
CA GLN A 427 8.89 33.81 -18.58
C GLN A 427 10.23 33.11 -18.32
N ILE A 428 11.27 33.49 -19.07
CA ILE A 428 12.64 33.02 -18.87
C ILE A 428 13.57 34.19 -18.61
N TYR A 429 14.45 34.03 -17.63
CA TYR A 429 15.44 35.03 -17.24
C TYR A 429 16.82 34.40 -17.21
N ALA A 430 17.81 35.16 -17.68
CA ALA A 430 19.22 34.81 -17.62
C ALA A 430 19.86 35.35 -16.33
N TYR A 431 20.83 34.62 -15.78
CA TYR A 431 21.64 35.07 -14.66
C TYR A 431 22.47 36.26 -15.10
N ASN A 432 22.40 37.33 -14.30
CA ASN A 432 23.22 38.51 -14.49
C ASN A 432 23.97 38.80 -13.19
N ALA A 433 25.30 38.63 -13.23
CA ALA A 433 26.19 38.94 -12.11
C ALA A 433 26.09 40.41 -11.64
N ALA A 434 25.54 41.31 -12.46
CA ALA A 434 25.33 42.72 -12.15
C ALA A 434 23.93 43.05 -11.55
N MET A 435 23.20 42.06 -11.00
CA MET A 435 21.98 42.20 -10.18
C MET A 435 20.66 42.62 -10.86
N TYR A 436 20.53 42.55 -12.19
CA TYR A 436 19.22 42.73 -12.84
C TYR A 436 18.85 41.56 -13.75
N ASP A 437 17.73 40.93 -13.39
CA ASP A 437 17.03 39.91 -14.17
C ASP A 437 16.47 40.53 -15.46
N PHE A 438 17.04 40.18 -16.60
CA PHE A 438 16.49 40.59 -17.90
C PHE A 438 15.68 39.44 -18.51
N PRO A 439 14.42 39.68 -18.94
CA PRO A 439 13.69 38.69 -19.70
C PRO A 439 14.41 38.44 -21.02
N PHE A 440 14.53 37.16 -21.42
CA PHE A 440 15.04 36.83 -22.75
C PHE A 440 14.11 37.45 -23.80
N ARG A 441 14.62 38.37 -24.62
CA ARG A 441 13.93 38.72 -25.88
C ARG A 441 14.30 37.65 -26.89
N LEU A 442 13.37 36.74 -27.17
CA LEU A 442 13.46 35.89 -28.34
C LEU A 442 13.44 36.82 -29.57
N GLN A 443 14.52 36.82 -30.35
CA GLN A 443 14.48 37.46 -31.67
C GLN A 443 13.46 36.68 -32.51
N PRO A 444 12.47 37.33 -33.14
CA PRO A 444 11.63 36.66 -34.11
C PRO A 444 12.51 36.12 -35.24
N SER A 445 12.27 34.86 -35.62
CA SER A 445 12.90 34.22 -36.78
C SER A 445 12.63 34.97 -38.08
#